data_AF-A0AAE8I6C5-F1
#
_entry.id   AF-A0AAE8I6C5-F1
#
_cell.length_a   1.000
_cell.length_b   1.000
_cell.length_c   1.000
_cell.angle_alpha   90.00
_cell.angle_beta   90.00
_cell.angle_gamma   90.00
#
_symmetry.space_group_name_H-M   'P 1'
#
loop_
_entity.id
_entity.type
_entity.pdbx_description
1 polymer ?
#
loop_
_entity_poly.entity_id
_entity_poly.type
_entity_poly.pdbx_seq_one_letter_code
_entity_poly.pdbx_strand_id
1 'polypeptide(L)'
;MKSQRHVITGGPGSGKTSLIKALAAQGLDHMPEAGRAIIQDQLDVGGTALPWADREAFAQMMLAWEVRSYRDAIGSPGPVIFDRGIPDVIGYLKLCEL
;
A
#
# COMPACT_ATOMS: atom_id res chain seq x y z
N MET A 1 -24.15 -4.50 -1.26
CA MET A 1 -23.03 -4.59 -2.24
C MET A 1 -22.18 -5.79 -1.86
N LYS A 2 -21.63 -6.57 -2.79
CA LYS A 2 -20.73 -7.69 -2.43
C LYS A 2 -19.39 -7.14 -1.92
N SER A 3 -18.82 -7.77 -0.91
CA SER A 3 -17.48 -7.48 -0.40
C SER A 3 -16.45 -7.83 -1.48
N GLN A 4 -15.81 -6.82 -2.05
CA GLN A 4 -14.78 -6.97 -3.09
C GLN A 4 -13.53 -6.18 -2.72
N ARG A 5 -12.37 -6.66 -3.13
CA ARG A 5 -11.08 -6.05 -2.82
C ARG A 5 -10.39 -5.75 -4.14
N HIS A 6 -10.17 -4.47 -4.43
CA HIS A 6 -9.62 -4.00 -5.68
C HIS A 6 -8.25 -3.38 -5.43
N VAL A 7 -7.23 -3.86 -6.12
CA VAL A 7 -5.88 -3.28 -6.05
C VAL A 7 -5.69 -2.37 -7.26
N ILE A 8 -5.27 -1.14 -7.02
CA ILE A 8 -4.85 -0.21 -8.07
C ILE A 8 -3.33 -0.10 -8.00
N THR A 9 -2.65 -0.65 -9.01
CA THR A 9 -1.18 -0.67 -9.11
C THR A 9 -0.70 0.11 -10.33
N GLY A 10 0.59 0.44 -10.37
CA GLY A 10 1.23 1.17 -11.47
C GLY A 10 2.39 2.06 -11.04
N GLY A 11 3.16 2.55 -12.02
CA GLY A 11 4.34 3.39 -11.78
C GLY A 11 4.02 4.74 -11.11
N PRO A 12 5.01 5.41 -10.50
CA PRO A 12 4.85 6.79 -10.01
C PRO A 12 4.31 7.73 -11.09
N GLY A 13 3.49 8.72 -10.72
CA GLY A 13 2.95 9.71 -11.67
C GLY A 13 1.80 9.25 -12.57
N SER A 14 1.35 7.98 -12.50
CA SER A 14 0.29 7.44 -13.36
C SER A 14 -1.15 7.88 -13.00
N GLY A 15 -1.33 8.85 -12.09
CA GLY A 15 -2.65 9.36 -11.69
C GLY A 15 -3.45 8.51 -10.70
N LYS A 16 -2.91 7.40 -10.17
CA LYS A 16 -3.61 6.49 -9.22
C LYS A 16 -4.20 7.22 -8.02
N THR A 17 -3.39 8.02 -7.34
CA THR A 17 -3.82 8.76 -6.15
C THR A 17 -4.98 9.71 -6.47
N SER A 18 -5.00 10.34 -7.64
CA SER A 18 -6.12 11.19 -8.08
C SER A 18 -7.40 10.38 -8.28
N LEU A 19 -7.30 9.22 -8.94
CA LEU A 19 -8.42 8.30 -9.12
C LEU A 19 -8.98 7.79 -7.77
N ILE A 20 -8.10 7.34 -6.87
CA ILE A 20 -8.49 6.83 -5.55
C ILE A 20 -9.19 7.91 -4.74
N LYS A 21 -8.66 9.14 -4.73
CA LYS A 21 -9.32 10.28 -4.07
C LYS A 21 -10.71 10.57 -4.65
N ALA A 22 -10.86 10.50 -5.97
CA ALA A 22 -12.15 10.69 -6.62
C ALA A 22 -13.17 9.59 -6.26
N LEU A 23 -12.73 8.33 -6.18
CA LEU A 23 -13.57 7.21 -5.74
C LEU A 23 -13.93 7.31 -4.26
N ALA A 24 -12.98 7.71 -3.42
CA ALA A 24 -13.21 7.96 -2.00
C ALA A 24 -14.24 9.08 -1.77
N ALA A 25 -14.20 10.15 -2.58
CA ALA A 25 -15.21 11.21 -2.55
C ALA A 25 -16.62 10.74 -2.93
N GLN A 26 -16.76 9.58 -3.58
CA GLN A 26 -18.04 8.92 -3.87
C GLN A 26 -18.45 7.89 -2.79
N GLY A 27 -17.71 7.82 -1.68
CA GLY A 27 -18.02 6.95 -0.55
C GLY A 27 -17.45 5.53 -0.65
N LEU A 28 -16.46 5.29 -1.53
CA LEU A 28 -15.72 4.02 -1.52
C LEU A 28 -14.60 4.06 -0.48
N ASP A 29 -14.56 3.02 0.35
CA ASP A 29 -13.45 2.80 1.29
C ASP A 29 -12.14 2.55 0.53
N HIS A 30 -11.04 3.03 1.11
CA HIS A 30 -9.72 2.78 0.56
C HIS A 30 -8.66 2.64 1.65
N MET A 31 -7.59 1.90 1.32
CA MET A 31 -6.38 1.74 2.12
C MET A 31 -5.24 2.56 1.49
N PRO A 32 -4.48 3.32 2.30
CA PRO A 32 -3.40 4.17 1.79
C PRO A 32 -2.18 3.35 1.34
N GLU A 33 -1.34 3.96 0.50
CA GLU A 33 -0.07 3.39 0.02
C GLU A 33 0.92 3.16 1.18
N ALA A 34 1.19 1.89 1.50
CA ALA A 34 2.05 1.50 2.61
C ALA A 34 3.45 2.12 2.52
N GLY A 35 4.09 2.03 1.35
CA GLY A 35 5.48 2.48 1.17
C GLY A 35 5.69 3.97 1.51
N ARG A 36 4.73 4.84 1.15
CA ARG A 36 4.83 6.28 1.47
C ARG A 36 4.68 6.53 2.97
N ALA A 37 3.74 5.85 3.61
CA ALA A 37 3.52 5.99 5.04
C ALA A 37 4.74 5.50 5.85
N ILE A 38 5.32 4.37 5.44
CA ILE A 38 6.52 3.79 6.06
C ILE A 38 7.71 4.74 5.90
N ILE A 39 7.94 5.31 4.71
CA ILE A 39 9.04 6.26 4.50
C ILE A 39 8.92 7.46 5.46
N GLN A 40 7.73 8.03 5.60
CA GLN A 40 7.51 9.18 6.48
C GLN A 40 7.79 8.79 7.94
N ASP A 41 7.19 7.68 8.41
CA ASP A 41 7.36 7.20 9.78
C ASP A 41 8.84 6.90 10.12
N GLN A 42 9.55 6.22 9.21
CA GLN A 42 10.95 5.87 9.42
C GLN A 42 11.87 7.09 9.38
N LEU A 43 11.58 8.10 8.57
CA LEU A 43 12.29 9.38 8.63
C LEU A 43 12.05 10.10 9.96
N ASP A 44 10.82 10.10 10.46
CA ASP A 44 10.44 10.79 11.69
C ASP A 44 11.08 10.15 12.93
N VAL A 45 11.21 8.82 12.95
CA VAL A 45 11.83 8.07 14.07
C VAL A 45 13.33 7.83 13.89
N GLY A 46 13.94 8.30 12.79
CA GLY A 46 15.34 8.03 12.47
C GLY A 46 15.65 6.55 12.20
N GLY A 47 14.66 5.79 11.76
CA GLY A 47 14.77 4.38 11.42
C GLY A 47 15.45 4.12 10.08
N THR A 48 15.80 2.86 9.82
CA THR A 48 16.57 2.46 8.63
C THR A 48 15.74 1.71 7.58
N ALA A 49 14.49 1.35 7.88
CA ALA A 49 13.61 0.61 6.97
C ALA A 49 13.10 1.54 5.84
N LEU A 50 14.03 1.95 4.99
CA LEU A 50 13.85 2.88 3.88
C LEU A 50 14.37 2.22 2.61
N PRO A 51 13.77 2.52 1.43
CA PRO A 51 14.14 1.86 0.18
C PRO A 51 15.57 2.14 -0.29
N TRP A 52 16.24 3.14 0.28
CA TRP A 52 17.64 3.48 0.01
C TRP A 52 18.62 3.08 1.13
N ALA A 53 18.14 2.63 2.29
CA ALA A 53 18.99 2.29 3.44
C ALA A 53 18.94 0.79 3.74
N ASP A 54 17.76 0.26 4.03
CA ASP A 54 17.52 -1.16 4.28
C ASP A 54 16.28 -1.64 3.49
N ARG A 55 16.56 -2.20 2.32
CA ARG A 55 15.54 -2.65 1.37
C ARG A 55 14.75 -3.86 1.87
N GLU A 56 15.39 -4.75 2.63
CA GLU A 56 14.74 -5.95 3.15
C GLU A 56 13.80 -5.57 4.30
N ALA A 57 14.26 -4.75 5.25
CA ALA A 57 13.40 -4.24 6.32
C ALA A 57 12.23 -3.42 5.77
N PHE A 58 12.47 -2.58 4.74
CA PHE A 58 11.40 -1.84 4.08
C PHE A 58 10.37 -2.77 3.43
N ALA A 59 10.80 -3.82 2.72
CA ALA A 59 9.90 -4.81 2.13
C ALA A 59 9.08 -5.57 3.18
N GLN A 60 9.70 -5.95 4.30
CA GLN A 60 9.01 -6.62 5.40
C GLN A 60 7.95 -5.71 6.05
N MET A 61 8.25 -4.42 6.27
CA MET A 61 7.27 -3.46 6.78
C MET A 61 6.12 -3.25 5.78
N MET A 62 6.41 -3.14 4.48
CA MET A 62 5.36 -3.07 3.46
C MET A 62 4.46 -4.31 3.51
N LEU A 63 5.03 -5.51 3.58
CA LEU A 63 4.24 -6.75 3.67
C LEU A 63 3.36 -6.78 4.93
N ALA A 64 3.92 -6.44 6.09
CA ALA A 64 3.18 -6.41 7.35
C ALA A 64 2.00 -5.43 7.29
N TRP A 65 2.24 -4.24 6.71
CA TRP A 65 1.20 -3.24 6.50
C TRP A 65 0.10 -3.75 5.57
N GLU A 66 0.45 -4.31 4.42
CA GLU A 66 -0.54 -4.80 3.44
C GLU A 66 -1.38 -5.96 3.99
N VAL A 67 -0.77 -6.87 4.77
CA VAL A 67 -1.48 -7.95 5.45
C VAL A 67 -2.46 -7.39 6.48
N ARG A 68 -2.07 -6.36 7.24
CA ARG A 68 -2.97 -5.66 8.17
C ARG A 68 -4.11 -4.99 7.40
N SER A 69 -3.82 -4.19 6.38
CA SER A 69 -4.82 -3.52 5.54
C SER A 69 -5.82 -4.51 4.95
N TYR A 70 -5.36 -5.68 4.48
CA TYR A 70 -6.24 -6.72 3.98
C TYR A 70 -7.17 -7.27 5.07
N ARG A 71 -6.64 -7.56 6.27
CA ARG A 71 -7.44 -8.05 7.41
C ARG A 71 -8.46 -7.01 7.86
N ASP A 72 -8.08 -5.75 7.97
CA ASP A 72 -8.97 -4.65 8.33
C ASP A 72 -10.08 -4.50 7.28
N ALA A 73 -9.72 -4.64 5.99
CA ALA A 73 -10.69 -4.61 4.92
C ALA A 73 -11.67 -5.78 4.99
N ILE A 74 -11.31 -7.01 5.41
CA ILE A 74 -12.25 -8.14 5.55
C ILE A 74 -13.47 -7.75 6.41
N GLY A 75 -13.28 -6.93 7.43
CA GLY A 75 -14.36 -6.42 8.29
C GLY A 75 -15.31 -5.43 7.62
N SER A 76 -14.93 -4.86 6.46
CA SER A 76 -15.76 -3.86 5.77
C SER A 76 -16.81 -4.52 4.85
N PRO A 77 -18.11 -4.13 4.97
CA PRO A 77 -19.21 -4.74 4.22
C PRO A 77 -19.23 -4.33 2.73
N GLY A 78 -18.49 -3.29 2.36
CA GLY A 78 -18.43 -2.75 1.00
C GLY A 78 -17.20 -3.18 0.19
N PRO A 79 -17.08 -2.71 -1.07
CA PRO A 79 -15.81 -2.78 -1.78
C PRO A 79 -14.76 -1.89 -1.12
N VAL A 80 -13.52 -2.36 -1.11
CA VAL A 80 -12.36 -1.60 -0.61
C VAL A 80 -11.31 -1.54 -1.70
N ILE A 81 -10.78 -0.34 -1.93
CA ILE A 81 -9.70 -0.08 -2.89
C ILE A 81 -8.37 0.00 -2.15
N PHE A 82 -7.33 -0.59 -2.69
CA PHE A 82 -5.97 -0.53 -2.15
C PHE A 82 -5.09 0.26 -3.12
N ASP A 83 -4.42 1.31 -2.63
CA ASP A 83 -3.36 2.01 -3.36
C ASP A 83 -2.07 1.18 -3.28
N ARG A 84 -1.84 0.32 -4.29
CA ARG A 84 -0.94 -0.85 -4.26
C ARG A 84 -1.42 -1.96 -3.33
N GLY A 85 -0.71 -3.09 -3.30
CA GLY A 85 -1.06 -4.23 -2.45
C GLY A 85 0.08 -5.23 -2.34
N ILE A 86 -0.19 -6.40 -1.73
CA ILE A 86 0.77 -7.51 -1.62
C ILE A 86 1.49 -7.84 -2.96
N PRO A 87 0.83 -7.82 -4.14
CA PRO A 87 1.52 -8.04 -5.41
C PRO A 87 2.61 -7.00 -5.74
N ASP A 88 2.43 -5.74 -5.34
CA ASP A 88 3.45 -4.70 -5.51
C ASP A 88 4.69 -4.99 -4.64
N VAL A 89 4.50 -5.56 -3.44
CA VAL A 89 5.62 -5.98 -2.57
C VAL A 89 6.44 -7.08 -3.24
N ILE A 90 5.76 -8.07 -3.86
CA ILE A 90 6.43 -9.12 -4.64
C ILE A 90 7.19 -8.51 -5.82
N GLY A 91 6.58 -7.54 -6.53
CA GLY A 91 7.22 -6.80 -7.61
C GLY A 91 8.47 -6.04 -7.14
N TYR A 92 8.39 -5.40 -5.97
CA TYR A 92 9.50 -4.68 -5.36
C TYR A 92 10.66 -5.61 -4.99
N LEU A 93 10.38 -6.75 -4.34
CA LEU A 93 11.39 -7.75 -3.99
C LEU A 93 12.14 -8.23 -5.23
N LYS A 94 11.39 -8.60 -6.29
CA LYS A 94 11.97 -8.99 -7.58
C LYS A 94 12.84 -7.91 -8.21
N LEU A 95 12.39 -6.65 -8.17
CA LEU A 95 13.15 -5.51 -8.69
C LEU A 95 14.44 -5.26 -7.89
N CYS A 96 14.42 -5.53 -6.59
CA CYS A 96 15.57 -5.32 -5.71
C CYS A 96 16.54 -6.51 -5.66
N GLU A 97 16.22 -7.61 -6.34
CA GLU A 97 16.94 -8.89 -6.30
C GLU A 97 17.02 -9.48 -4.89
N LEU A 98 15.89 -9.44 -4.17
CA LEU A 98 15.69 -9.98 -2.82
C LEU A 98 14.77 -11.21 -2.82
#